data_AF-A0A4Z2B7L0-F1
#
_entry.id   AF-A0A4Z2B7L0-F1
#
_cell.length_a   1.000
_cell.length_b   1.000
_cell.length_c   1.000
_cell.angle_alpha   90.00
_cell.angle_beta   90.00
_cell.angle_gamma   90.00
#
_symmetry.space_group_name_H-M   'P 1'
#
loop_
_entity.id
_entity.type
_entity.pdbx_description
1 polymer ?
#
loop_
_entity_poly.entity_id
_entity_poly.type
_entity_poly.pdbx_seq_one_letter_code
_entity_poly.pdbx_strand_id
1 'polypeptide(L)'
;MQDSTSDSRMAKQDQNARHFEEHRETDDTSEKMSPNKNLKSPQKGSKRLKTAPFKVTLLDSAVFEGEIEKHSKGQTLMDMVCEHLNLLEKDYFGLTFADTDTQKNWLDPSKEIKKQLRNSLWHFAFAVKFYPPDPSQLTEDITRYVKP
;
A
#
# COMPACT_ATOMS: atom_id res chain seq x y z
N MET A 1 -20.58 17.77 -60.41
CA MET A 1 -21.80 17.31 -61.09
C MET A 1 -21.53 15.89 -61.52
N GLN A 2 -22.26 14.90 -60.98
CA GLN A 2 -22.14 13.46 -61.27
C GLN A 2 -20.80 12.79 -60.87
N ASP A 3 -20.69 11.44 -60.69
CA ASP A 3 -21.56 10.53 -59.92
C ASP A 3 -20.87 9.17 -59.60
N SER A 4 -21.47 8.39 -58.67
CA SER A 4 -21.54 6.91 -58.60
C SER A 4 -20.33 5.95 -58.43
N THR A 5 -20.49 5.00 -57.48
CA THR A 5 -19.99 3.57 -57.44
C THR A 5 -18.47 3.29 -57.36
N SER A 6 -17.91 2.24 -56.72
CA SER A 6 -18.32 1.16 -55.78
C SER A 6 -16.99 0.59 -55.13
N ASP A 7 -16.82 -0.52 -54.40
CA ASP A 7 -17.57 -1.77 -54.09
C ASP A 7 -17.10 -2.38 -52.72
N SER A 8 -17.77 -3.43 -52.22
CA SER A 8 -17.45 -4.14 -50.97
C SER A 8 -16.43 -5.30 -51.14
N ARG A 9 -15.64 -5.61 -50.08
CA ARG A 9 -15.30 -7.02 -49.71
C ARG A 9 -14.59 -7.19 -48.35
N MET A 10 -14.70 -8.42 -47.81
CA MET A 10 -14.18 -8.85 -46.50
C MET A 10 -12.85 -9.64 -46.61
N ALA A 11 -11.98 -9.54 -45.60
CA ALA A 11 -10.79 -10.37 -45.40
C ALA A 11 -10.29 -10.23 -43.94
N LYS A 12 -9.64 -11.22 -43.30
CA LYS A 12 -9.64 -12.69 -43.48
C LYS A 12 -9.18 -13.35 -42.15
N GLN A 13 -9.44 -14.64 -42.00
CA GLN A 13 -8.96 -15.47 -40.87
C GLN A 13 -7.47 -15.84 -41.03
N ASP A 14 -6.76 -15.97 -39.92
CA ASP A 14 -5.51 -16.77 -39.84
C ASP A 14 -5.38 -17.46 -38.46
N GLN A 15 -4.65 -18.57 -38.40
CA GLN A 15 -4.37 -19.39 -37.22
C GLN A 15 -3.02 -20.09 -37.40
N ASN A 16 -2.09 -19.95 -36.45
CA ASN A 16 -0.91 -20.82 -36.38
C ASN A 16 -0.42 -21.01 -34.93
N ALA A 17 0.38 -22.06 -34.70
CA ALA A 17 0.62 -22.65 -33.38
C ALA A 17 2.13 -22.85 -33.08
N ARG A 18 2.43 -23.79 -32.15
CA ARG A 18 3.74 -24.15 -31.51
C ARG A 18 3.94 -23.39 -30.19
N HIS A 19 4.06 -23.98 -28.99
CA HIS A 19 4.39 -25.34 -28.52
C HIS A 19 5.87 -25.76 -28.62
N PHE A 20 6.58 -25.71 -27.48
CA PHE A 20 7.57 -26.73 -27.08
C PHE A 20 7.74 -26.73 -25.55
N GLU A 21 8.11 -27.89 -24.98
CA GLU A 21 8.38 -28.12 -23.55
C GLU A 21 9.86 -28.50 -23.33
N GLU A 22 10.19 -28.92 -22.10
CA GLU A 22 11.23 -29.90 -21.76
C GLU A 22 12.66 -29.46 -21.38
N HIS A 23 13.18 -30.24 -20.42
CA HIS A 23 14.56 -30.44 -19.92
C HIS A 23 15.38 -29.23 -19.42
N ARG A 24 15.90 -29.21 -18.18
CA ARG A 24 16.67 -30.18 -17.34
C ARG A 24 18.09 -30.48 -17.86
N GLU A 25 19.07 -30.16 -17.02
CA GLU A 25 20.31 -30.93 -16.86
C GLU A 25 20.86 -30.73 -15.44
N THR A 26 21.80 -31.58 -15.01
CA THR A 26 22.24 -31.72 -13.60
C THR A 26 23.71 -32.13 -13.50
N ASP A 27 24.49 -31.46 -12.66
CA ASP A 27 25.83 -31.83 -12.17
C ASP A 27 26.21 -30.88 -11.00
N ASP A 28 27.14 -31.13 -10.07
CA ASP A 28 28.00 -32.30 -9.79
C ASP A 28 28.24 -32.41 -8.24
N THR A 29 29.06 -33.37 -7.83
CA THR A 29 29.28 -33.94 -6.50
C THR A 29 30.14 -33.16 -5.49
N SER A 30 29.70 -33.24 -4.22
CA SER A 30 30.47 -33.57 -3.00
C SER A 30 32.00 -33.37 -2.93
N GLU A 31 32.50 -32.78 -1.83
CA GLU A 31 33.49 -33.46 -0.94
C GLU A 31 33.65 -32.84 0.49
N LYS A 32 33.88 -33.74 1.46
CA LYS A 32 34.68 -33.63 2.72
C LYS A 32 34.49 -32.50 3.76
N MET A 33 33.77 -32.88 4.82
CA MET A 33 34.25 -33.06 6.21
C MET A 33 35.05 -31.98 7.01
N SER A 34 34.59 -31.85 8.27
CA SER A 34 35.32 -31.57 9.52
C SER A 34 35.46 -30.12 10.03
N PRO A 35 35.45 -29.89 11.37
CA PRO A 35 35.11 -28.58 11.94
C PRO A 35 36.25 -27.89 12.70
N ASN A 36 36.30 -26.55 12.69
CA ASN A 36 36.94 -25.79 13.76
C ASN A 36 36.31 -24.40 13.98
N LYS A 37 36.71 -23.73 15.07
CA LYS A 37 35.94 -22.69 15.76
C LYS A 37 36.30 -21.26 15.34
N ASN A 38 35.28 -20.41 15.36
CA ASN A 38 35.34 -18.98 15.72
C ASN A 38 36.23 -18.04 14.85
N LEU A 39 35.69 -17.61 13.71
CA LEU A 39 36.05 -16.31 13.09
C LEU A 39 34.78 -15.50 12.76
N LYS A 40 34.92 -14.17 12.82
CA LYS A 40 33.81 -13.21 12.79
C LYS A 40 33.06 -13.23 11.45
N SER A 41 31.75 -13.47 11.47
CA SER A 41 30.91 -13.40 10.27
C SER A 41 30.67 -11.93 9.84
N PRO A 42 31.10 -11.50 8.64
CA PRO A 42 30.49 -10.34 8.00
C PRO A 42 29.08 -10.75 7.56
N GLN A 43 28.07 -10.40 8.34
CA GLN A 43 26.68 -10.70 7.96
C GLN A 43 26.39 -10.06 6.60
N LYS A 44 25.82 -10.86 5.67
CA LYS A 44 25.36 -10.37 4.37
C LYS A 44 24.51 -9.12 4.58
N GLY A 45 24.86 -8.03 3.90
CA GLY A 45 24.15 -6.77 3.97
C GLY A 45 22.76 -6.84 3.33
N SER A 46 21.81 -7.48 4.01
CA SER A 46 20.38 -7.31 3.76
C SER A 46 20.11 -5.81 3.77
N LYS A 47 19.73 -5.26 2.61
CA LYS A 47 19.51 -3.83 2.43
C LYS A 47 18.37 -3.40 3.36
N ARG A 48 18.69 -2.84 4.53
CA ARG A 48 17.69 -2.24 5.42
C ARG A 48 16.91 -1.22 4.61
N LEU A 49 15.61 -1.46 4.45
CA LEU A 49 14.70 -0.49 3.84
C LEU A 49 14.77 0.80 4.66
N LYS A 50 14.79 1.95 3.98
CA LYS A 50 14.99 3.23 4.66
C LYS A 50 13.66 3.68 5.27
N THR A 51 13.49 3.48 6.57
CA THR A 51 12.32 3.92 7.32
C THR A 51 12.39 5.39 7.72
N ALA A 52 11.23 6.01 7.92
CA ALA A 52 11.06 7.31 8.58
C ALA A 52 10.09 7.15 9.76
N PRO A 53 10.31 7.88 10.87
CA PRO A 53 9.32 7.96 11.94
C PRO A 53 8.10 8.74 11.46
N PHE A 54 6.92 8.37 11.96
CA PHE A 54 5.67 9.09 11.77
C PHE A 54 4.96 9.32 13.11
N LYS A 55 4.04 10.28 13.14
CA LYS A 55 3.15 10.56 14.26
C LYS A 55 1.74 10.86 13.74
N VAL A 56 0.72 10.22 14.30
CA VAL A 56 -0.70 10.44 14.00
C VAL A 56 -1.41 10.83 15.28
N THR A 57 -2.03 12.01 15.31
CA THR A 57 -3.03 12.36 16.33
C THR A 57 -4.35 11.68 15.98
N LEU A 58 -4.91 10.91 16.90
CA LEU A 58 -6.16 10.16 16.76
C LEU A 58 -7.38 11.03 17.15
N LEU A 59 -8.60 10.53 16.96
CA LEU A 59 -9.85 11.30 17.16
C LEU A 59 -10.10 11.66 18.64
N ASP A 60 -9.63 10.81 19.56
CA ASP A 60 -9.62 11.02 21.01
C ASP A 60 -8.44 11.89 21.48
N SER A 61 -7.66 12.45 20.56
CA SER A 61 -6.39 13.16 20.78
C SER A 61 -5.24 12.29 21.32
N ALA A 62 -5.38 10.96 21.36
CA ALA A 62 -4.24 10.08 21.60
C ALA A 62 -3.24 10.13 20.43
N VAL A 63 -2.05 9.58 20.64
CA VAL A 63 -0.96 9.59 19.67
C VAL A 63 -0.59 8.17 19.29
N PHE A 64 -0.70 7.87 18.00
CA PHE A 64 -0.11 6.68 17.38
C PHE A 64 1.17 7.06 16.63
N GLU A 65 2.30 6.48 17.01
CA GLU A 65 3.61 6.77 16.42
C GLU A 65 4.43 5.50 16.19
N GLY A 66 5.35 5.55 15.23
CA GLY A 66 6.12 4.38 14.79
C GLY A 66 7.01 4.68 13.60
N GLU A 67 7.49 3.65 12.92
CA GLU A 67 8.27 3.77 11.67
C GLU A 67 7.52 3.17 10.47
N ILE A 68 7.72 3.77 9.29
CA ILE A 68 7.18 3.33 8.01
C ILE A 68 8.24 3.52 6.90
N GLU A 69 8.18 2.79 5.78
CA GLU A 69 9.17 2.97 4.71
C GLU A 69 9.06 4.34 4.02
N LYS A 70 10.20 4.98 3.70
CA LYS A 70 10.25 6.29 3.00
C LYS A 70 9.62 6.32 1.60
N HIS A 71 9.25 5.15 1.07
CA HIS A 71 8.60 4.96 -0.23
C HIS A 71 7.15 4.43 -0.10
N SER A 72 6.62 4.29 1.12
CA SER A 72 5.23 3.91 1.34
C SER A 72 4.25 4.98 0.81
N LYS A 73 3.10 4.49 0.33
CA LYS A 73 1.96 5.32 -0.07
C LYS A 73 1.15 5.75 1.15
N GLY A 74 0.34 6.80 0.99
CA GLY A 74 -0.61 7.22 2.04
C GLY A 74 -1.53 6.09 2.50
N GLN A 75 -1.90 5.18 1.59
CA GLN A 75 -2.70 3.99 1.88
C GLN A 75 -2.05 3.10 2.95
N THR A 76 -0.73 2.87 2.89
CA THR A 76 -0.03 2.02 3.85
C THR A 76 -0.13 2.56 5.28
N LEU A 77 -0.01 3.89 5.45
CA LEU A 77 -0.18 4.51 6.76
C LEU A 77 -1.65 4.53 7.21
N MET A 78 -2.58 4.73 6.27
CA MET A 78 -4.02 4.64 6.54
C MET A 78 -4.40 3.24 7.05
N ASP A 79 -3.88 2.18 6.41
CA ASP A 79 -4.14 0.80 6.82
C ASP A 79 -3.55 0.50 8.20
N MET A 80 -2.32 0.93 8.51
CA MET A 80 -1.72 0.79 9.85
C MET A 80 -2.55 1.50 10.94
N VAL A 81 -3.12 2.67 10.65
CA VAL A 81 -3.98 3.39 11.60
C VAL A 81 -5.33 2.68 11.78
N CYS A 82 -5.92 2.18 10.70
CA CYS A 82 -7.19 1.43 10.78
C CYS A 82 -7.01 0.09 11.49
N GLU A 83 -5.89 -0.61 11.28
CA GLU A 83 -5.54 -1.84 11.99
C GLU A 83 -5.32 -1.58 13.49
N HIS A 84 -4.58 -0.52 13.84
CA HIS A 84 -4.37 -0.12 15.24
C HIS A 84 -5.68 0.23 15.98
N LEU A 85 -6.63 0.86 15.28
CA LEU A 85 -7.95 1.20 15.81
C LEU A 85 -8.99 0.09 15.65
N ASN A 86 -8.65 -1.03 14.99
CA ASN A 86 -9.58 -2.11 14.59
C ASN A 86 -10.79 -1.64 13.75
N LEU A 87 -10.64 -0.54 12.99
CA LEU A 87 -11.70 0.06 12.19
C LEU A 87 -12.04 -0.76 10.94
N LEU A 88 -13.31 -1.11 10.80
CA LEU A 88 -13.85 -1.77 9.61
C LEU A 88 -14.10 -0.77 8.47
N GLU A 89 -14.61 0.43 8.78
CA GLU A 89 -15.26 1.34 7.82
C GLU A 89 -14.34 2.46 7.35
N LYS A 90 -13.25 2.08 6.68
CA LYS A 90 -12.13 2.96 6.33
C LYS A 90 -12.50 4.18 5.47
N ASP A 91 -13.57 4.12 4.68
CA ASP A 91 -13.92 5.14 3.68
C ASP A 91 -14.39 6.48 4.29
N TYR A 92 -15.02 6.45 5.46
CA TYR A 92 -15.47 7.66 6.17
C TYR A 92 -14.31 8.50 6.71
N PHE A 93 -13.13 7.90 6.89
CA PHE A 93 -11.99 8.52 7.54
C PHE A 93 -10.85 8.85 6.56
N GLY A 94 -9.88 9.62 7.04
CA GLY A 94 -8.63 9.86 6.34
C GLY A 94 -7.56 10.47 7.25
N LEU A 95 -6.36 10.54 6.72
CA LEU A 95 -5.26 11.27 7.35
C LEU A 95 -5.16 12.67 6.74
N THR A 96 -4.86 13.64 7.59
CA THR A 96 -4.60 15.03 7.20
C THR A 96 -3.23 15.46 7.72
N PHE A 97 -2.56 16.40 7.05
CA PHE A 97 -1.26 16.94 7.47
C PHE A 97 -1.24 18.46 7.32
N ALA A 98 -0.34 19.12 8.06
CA ALA A 98 -0.02 20.53 7.83
C ALA A 98 1.08 20.64 6.77
N ASP A 99 0.88 21.46 5.74
CA ASP A 99 1.94 21.78 4.78
C ASP A 99 2.86 22.91 5.28
N THR A 100 3.73 23.40 4.40
CA THR A 100 4.69 24.48 4.65
C THR A 100 4.05 25.79 5.10
N ASP A 101 2.80 26.02 4.71
CA ASP A 101 2.04 27.25 4.90
C ASP A 101 0.95 27.04 5.99
N THR A 102 1.18 26.02 6.83
CA THR A 102 0.32 25.48 7.90
C THR A 102 -1.10 25.10 7.47
N GLN A 103 -1.37 24.96 6.17
CA GLN A 103 -2.69 24.57 5.68
C GLN A 103 -2.95 23.07 5.90
N LYS A 104 -4.16 22.76 6.38
CA LYS A 104 -4.62 21.39 6.63
C LYS A 104 -5.01 20.72 5.32
N ASN A 105 -4.12 19.86 4.81
CA ASN A 105 -4.31 19.11 3.57
C ASN A 105 -4.72 17.66 3.87
N TRP A 106 -5.50 17.03 2.98
CA TRP A 106 -5.76 15.59 3.03
C TRP A 106 -4.59 14.81 2.43
N LEU A 107 -4.23 13.69 3.05
CA LEU A 107 -3.26 12.74 2.53
C LEU A 107 -3.92 11.89 1.43
N ASP A 108 -3.38 11.97 0.21
CA ASP A 108 -3.78 11.11 -0.90
C ASP A 108 -3.26 9.68 -0.65
N PRO A 109 -4.14 8.66 -0.57
CA PRO A 109 -3.72 7.29 -0.32
C PRO A 109 -2.92 6.67 -1.48
N SER A 110 -3.12 7.13 -2.72
CA SER A 110 -2.48 6.59 -3.92
C SER A 110 -1.04 7.06 -4.12
N LYS A 111 -0.66 8.20 -3.51
CA LYS A 111 0.64 8.86 -3.66
C LYS A 111 1.60 8.49 -2.52
N GLU A 112 2.91 8.46 -2.80
CA GLU A 112 3.97 8.36 -1.78
C GLU A 112 3.87 9.50 -0.77
N ILE A 113 3.94 9.18 0.53
CA ILE A 113 3.86 10.17 1.62
C ILE A 113 4.94 11.25 1.46
N LYS A 114 6.18 10.81 1.16
CA LYS A 114 7.34 11.69 0.94
C LYS A 114 7.11 12.75 -0.16
N LYS A 115 6.34 12.43 -1.20
CA LYS A 115 6.07 13.34 -2.32
C LYS A 115 5.03 14.41 -1.98
N GLN A 116 4.18 14.15 -0.98
CA GLN A 116 3.12 15.07 -0.56
C GLN A 116 3.64 16.10 0.46
N LEU A 117 4.45 15.65 1.43
CA LEU A 117 4.85 16.46 2.58
C LEU A 117 5.95 17.49 2.30
N ARG A 118 6.60 17.49 1.12
CA ARG A 118 7.58 18.51 0.68
C ARG A 118 8.63 18.91 1.75
N ASN A 119 9.16 17.91 2.46
CA ASN A 119 10.13 18.00 3.58
C ASN A 119 9.58 18.39 4.98
N SER A 120 8.26 18.56 5.16
CA SER A 120 7.64 18.63 6.49
C SER A 120 7.88 17.36 7.32
N LEU A 121 7.78 17.49 8.65
CA LEU A 121 7.71 16.36 9.57
C LEU A 121 6.51 15.45 9.23
N TRP A 122 6.65 14.15 9.45
CA TRP A 122 5.61 13.15 9.13
C TRP A 122 4.57 13.10 10.24
N HIS A 123 3.95 14.25 10.48
CA HIS A 123 2.89 14.47 11.47
C HIS A 123 1.54 14.55 10.76
N PHE A 124 0.60 13.75 11.22
CA PHE A 124 -0.74 13.63 10.67
C PHE A 124 -1.79 13.77 11.78
N ALA A 125 -3.02 14.08 11.38
CA ALA A 125 -4.20 13.93 12.22
C ALA A 125 -5.23 13.06 11.49
N PHE A 126 -5.71 12.02 12.17
CA PHE A 126 -6.80 11.17 11.72
C PHE A 126 -8.13 11.95 11.86
N ALA A 127 -8.95 11.93 10.81
CA ALA A 127 -10.12 12.79 10.70
C ALA A 127 -11.23 12.16 9.86
N VAL A 128 -12.49 12.46 10.21
CA VAL A 128 -13.65 12.12 9.38
C VAL A 128 -13.67 13.01 8.13
N LYS A 129 -13.82 12.41 6.94
CA LYS A 129 -14.04 13.12 5.67
C LYS A 129 -15.52 13.48 5.51
N PHE A 130 -16.38 12.48 5.68
CA PHE A 130 -17.83 12.57 5.58
C PHE A 130 -18.45 11.57 6.56
N TYR A 131 -19.55 11.97 7.21
CA TYR A 131 -20.42 11.02 7.91
C TYR A 131 -21.42 10.44 6.91
N PRO A 132 -21.87 9.18 7.08
CA PRO A 132 -23.11 8.74 6.44
C PRO A 132 -24.27 9.63 6.92
N PRO A 133 -25.31 9.86 6.10
CA PRO A 133 -26.45 10.72 6.47
C PRO A 133 -27.30 10.16 7.61
N ASP A 134 -27.10 8.89 7.98
CA ASP A 134 -27.61 8.26 9.18
C ASP A 134 -26.41 7.67 9.97
N PRO A 135 -26.11 8.16 11.19
CA PRO A 135 -24.97 7.66 11.98
C PRO A 135 -25.14 6.22 12.46
N SER A 136 -26.34 5.64 12.39
CA SER A 136 -26.57 4.22 12.70
C SER A 136 -26.11 3.26 11.61
N GLN A 137 -25.62 3.77 10.48
CA GLN A 137 -24.95 2.99 9.42
C GLN A 137 -23.48 2.67 9.73
N LEU A 138 -22.89 3.25 10.79
CA LEU A 138 -21.57 2.82 11.25
C LEU A 138 -21.70 1.46 11.97
N THR A 139 -21.15 0.40 11.37
CA THR A 139 -21.40 -1.00 11.72
C THR A 139 -20.53 -1.55 12.87
N GLU A 140 -19.96 -0.69 13.72
CA GLU A 140 -19.19 -1.09 14.92
C GLU A 140 -20.07 -1.59 16.09
N ASP A 141 -21.05 -2.45 15.80
CA ASP A 141 -21.79 -3.24 16.78
C ASP A 141 -20.94 -4.40 17.33
N ILE A 142 -19.81 -4.10 17.97
CA ILE A 142 -19.05 -5.12 18.72
C ILE A 142 -19.93 -5.71 19.82
N THR A 143 -20.87 -4.93 20.38
CA THR A 143 -22.06 -5.49 21.04
C THR A 143 -23.22 -4.50 21.15
N ARG A 144 -24.26 -4.66 20.30
CA ARG A 144 -25.60 -4.08 20.56
C ARG A 144 -26.32 -4.93 21.62
N TYR A 145 -25.78 -4.89 22.85
CA TYR A 145 -26.04 -5.86 23.94
C TYR A 145 -27.50 -6.31 24.04
N VAL A 146 -27.66 -7.64 23.98
CA VAL A 146 -28.90 -8.41 24.19
C VAL A 146 -29.93 -7.70 25.07
N LYS A 147 -31.07 -7.37 24.47
CA LYS A 147 -32.29 -6.93 25.17
C LYS A 147 -32.69 -7.91 26.27
N PRO A 148 -33.16 -7.43 27.44
CA PRO A 148 -34.21 -8.11 28.19
C PRO A 148 -35.57 -8.00 27.47
#